data_AF-A0A0P7XZK3-F1
#
_entry.id   AF-A0A0P7XZK3-F1
#
_cell.length_a   1.000
_cell.length_b   1.000
_cell.length_c   1.000
_cell.angle_alpha   90.00
_cell.angle_beta   90.00
_cell.angle_gamma   90.00
#
_symmetry.space_group_name_H-M   'P 1'
#
loop_
_entity.id
_entity.type
_entity.pdbx_description
1 polymer ?
#
loop_
_entity_poly.entity_id
_entity_poly.type
_entity_poly.pdbx_seq_one_letter_code
_entity_poly.pdbx_strand_id
1 'polypeptide(L)'
;MGFCLFDNIAVAAAHALEAHGLSRVAIIDFDVHHGNGTEDIFRDEPRVLFCSSFQHPFYPFTGHASDTANLVDVPLGAGAGSAEFRAGVRDHWLPALDAFAPEFLFISAGFDAHVADDMSHLQLTDDDYTWVTQELLALARRHAGGRVLSMLEGGYEQGALARSVVAHMNVLIG
;
A
#
# COMPACT_ATOMS: atom_id res chain seq x y z
N MET A 1 2.12 -4.45 15.05
CA MET A 1 1.61 -3.88 16.33
C MET A 1 0.89 -2.58 16.00
N GLY A 2 0.04 -2.04 16.88
CA GLY A 2 -0.79 -0.86 16.57
C GLY A 2 -2.14 -1.30 16.02
N PHE A 3 -2.99 -1.78 16.92
CA PHE A 3 -4.34 -2.32 16.62
C PHE A 3 -4.40 -3.61 15.77
N CYS A 4 -3.32 -4.02 15.09
CA CYS A 4 -3.27 -5.30 14.37
C CYS A 4 -2.86 -6.47 15.29
N LEU A 5 -3.63 -7.58 15.23
CA LEU A 5 -3.36 -8.85 15.95
C LEU A 5 -2.63 -9.88 15.08
N PHE A 6 -3.01 -9.95 13.80
CA PHE A 6 -2.37 -10.72 12.75
C PHE A 6 -2.14 -9.81 11.55
N ASP A 7 -1.16 -10.15 10.73
CA ASP A 7 -0.91 -9.46 9.47
C ASP A 7 -1.78 -10.10 8.37
N ASN A 8 -2.96 -9.51 8.15
CA ASN A 8 -3.97 -10.08 7.26
C ASN A 8 -3.48 -10.15 5.81
N ILE A 9 -2.82 -9.09 5.35
CA ILE A 9 -2.33 -9.00 3.97
C ILE A 9 -1.18 -9.97 3.74
N ALA A 10 -0.28 -10.14 4.73
CA ALA A 10 0.81 -11.09 4.64
C ALA A 10 0.31 -12.53 4.62
N VAL A 11 -0.72 -12.87 5.41
CA VAL A 11 -1.35 -14.19 5.36
C VAL A 11 -1.92 -14.46 3.96
N ALA A 12 -2.59 -13.48 3.35
CA ALA A 12 -3.16 -13.64 2.01
C ALA A 12 -2.07 -13.81 0.93
N ALA A 13 -1.01 -12.99 0.98
CA ALA A 13 0.12 -13.08 0.06
C ALA A 13 0.85 -14.42 0.19
N ALA A 14 1.16 -14.85 1.41
CA ALA A 14 1.79 -16.16 1.67
C ALA A 14 0.88 -17.31 1.20
N HIS A 15 -0.44 -17.21 1.38
CA HIS A 15 -1.37 -18.20 0.87
C HIS A 15 -1.34 -18.28 -0.66
N ALA A 16 -1.27 -17.15 -1.36
CA ALA A 16 -1.16 -17.14 -2.82
C ALA A 16 0.15 -17.76 -3.31
N LEU A 17 1.27 -17.54 -2.61
CA LEU A 17 2.55 -18.17 -2.94
C LEU A 17 2.50 -19.68 -2.69
N GLU A 18 2.11 -20.11 -1.50
CA GLU A 18 2.29 -21.50 -1.05
C GLU A 18 1.14 -22.42 -1.48
N ALA A 19 -0.11 -21.96 -1.41
CA ALA A 19 -1.27 -22.78 -1.75
C ALA A 19 -1.66 -22.69 -3.23
N HIS A 20 -1.38 -21.55 -3.88
CA HIS A 20 -1.71 -21.32 -5.29
C HIS A 20 -0.49 -21.32 -6.23
N GLY A 21 0.72 -21.44 -5.70
CA GLY A 21 1.95 -21.61 -6.49
C GLY A 21 2.38 -20.37 -7.27
N LEU A 22 1.93 -19.18 -6.86
CA LEU A 22 2.41 -17.93 -7.48
C LEU A 22 3.90 -17.76 -7.16
N SER A 23 4.64 -17.22 -8.13
CA SER A 23 6.09 -17.00 -8.00
C SER A 23 6.43 -15.55 -7.67
N ARG A 24 5.54 -14.60 -7.97
CA ARG A 24 5.73 -13.17 -7.70
C ARG A 24 4.42 -12.51 -7.30
N VAL A 25 4.35 -11.98 -6.09
CA VAL A 25 3.20 -11.18 -5.62
C VAL A 25 3.68 -9.81 -5.14
N ALA A 26 2.86 -8.78 -5.31
CA ALA A 26 3.16 -7.46 -4.80
C ALA A 26 2.17 -7.08 -3.69
N ILE A 27 2.69 -6.53 -2.59
CA ILE A 27 1.90 -5.92 -1.53
C ILE A 27 2.11 -4.41 -1.62
N ILE A 28 1.01 -3.66 -1.70
CA ILE A 28 0.99 -2.21 -1.80
C ILE A 28 0.30 -1.68 -0.56
N ASP A 29 0.96 -0.78 0.16
CA ASP A 29 0.48 -0.24 1.41
C ASP A 29 0.50 1.30 1.35
N PHE A 30 -0.70 1.88 1.40
CA PHE A 30 -0.89 3.33 1.45
C PHE A 30 -1.54 3.78 2.77
N ASP A 31 -1.56 2.93 3.81
CA ASP A 31 -1.82 3.37 5.18
C ASP A 31 -0.76 4.41 5.58
N VAL A 32 -1.14 5.40 6.40
CA VAL A 32 -0.20 6.45 6.79
C VAL A 32 0.92 5.94 7.69
N HIS A 33 0.67 4.84 8.40
CA HIS A 33 1.65 4.19 9.26
C HIS A 33 2.47 3.20 8.45
N HIS A 34 3.77 3.17 8.71
CA HIS A 34 4.63 2.20 8.04
C HIS A 34 4.20 0.76 8.37
N GLY A 35 3.97 -0.04 7.33
CA GLY A 35 3.62 -1.46 7.38
C GLY A 35 4.76 -2.36 7.87
N ASN A 36 5.25 -2.10 9.08
CA ASN A 36 6.43 -2.73 9.66
C ASN A 36 6.28 -4.25 9.87
N GLY A 37 5.04 -4.76 9.94
CA GLY A 37 4.76 -6.20 10.02
C GLY A 37 5.04 -6.90 8.70
N THR A 38 4.45 -6.39 7.61
CA THR A 38 4.66 -6.87 6.25
C THR A 38 6.14 -6.81 5.88
N GLU A 39 6.82 -5.70 6.20
CA GLU A 39 8.26 -5.56 5.99
C GLU A 39 9.05 -6.66 6.71
N ASP A 40 8.82 -6.86 8.01
CA ASP A 40 9.55 -7.86 8.81
C ASP A 40 9.34 -9.28 8.29
N ILE A 41 8.11 -9.62 7.88
CA ILE A 41 7.76 -10.95 7.35
C ILE A 41 8.44 -11.23 6.00
N PHE A 42 8.47 -10.23 5.10
CA PHE A 42 8.90 -10.44 3.72
C PHE A 42 10.27 -9.84 3.36
N ARG A 43 11.00 -9.28 4.33
CA ARG A 43 12.34 -8.69 4.11
C ARG A 43 13.26 -9.59 3.28
N ASP A 44 13.27 -10.89 3.58
CA ASP A 44 14.15 -11.86 2.92
C ASP A 44 13.41 -12.77 1.92
N GLU A 45 12.19 -12.41 1.49
CA GLU A 45 11.37 -13.18 0.56
C GLU A 45 11.34 -12.53 -0.82
N PRO A 46 12.21 -12.95 -1.77
CA PRO A 46 12.32 -12.32 -3.09
C PRO A 46 11.09 -12.52 -3.99
N ARG A 47 10.17 -13.43 -3.63
CA ARG A 47 8.88 -13.62 -4.33
C ARG A 47 7.85 -12.54 -3.97
N VAL A 48 8.13 -11.69 -2.98
CA VAL A 48 7.25 -10.59 -2.56
C VAL A 48 7.95 -9.26 -2.77
N LEU A 49 7.32 -8.37 -3.55
CA LEU A 49 7.69 -6.95 -3.58
C LEU A 49 6.75 -6.18 -2.65
N PHE A 50 7.30 -5.46 -1.68
CA PHE A 50 6.54 -4.59 -0.80
C PHE A 50 6.77 -3.13 -1.18
N CYS A 51 5.70 -2.41 -1.53
CA CYS A 51 5.71 -0.98 -1.81
C CYS A 51 4.88 -0.26 -0.76
N SER A 52 5.50 0.59 0.05
CA SER A 52 4.82 1.30 1.13
C SER A 52 5.08 2.80 1.07
N SER A 53 4.10 3.58 1.48
CA SER A 53 4.21 5.03 1.65
C SER A 53 3.70 5.33 3.03
N PHE A 54 4.45 6.09 3.80
CA PHE A 54 4.11 6.33 5.20
C PHE A 54 4.63 7.68 5.64
N GLN A 55 3.99 8.27 6.64
CA GLN A 55 4.50 9.49 7.24
C GLN A 55 5.81 9.20 7.98
N HIS A 56 6.83 10.04 7.80
CA HIS A 56 8.11 9.90 8.49
C HIS A 56 8.71 11.25 8.90
N PRO A 57 9.24 11.37 10.14
CA PRO A 57 9.17 10.40 11.24
C PRO A 57 7.76 10.32 11.86
N PHE A 58 7.23 9.10 12.02
CA PHE A 58 5.91 8.85 12.63
C PHE A 58 5.83 7.42 13.19
N TYR A 59 4.83 7.10 14.05
CA TYR A 59 4.62 5.73 14.53
C TYR A 59 4.53 4.77 13.33
N PRO A 60 5.14 3.56 13.37
CA PRO A 60 5.86 2.90 14.47
C PRO A 60 7.32 3.33 14.69
N PHE A 61 7.75 4.44 14.08
CA PHE A 61 9.12 4.99 14.11
C PHE A 61 10.15 4.06 13.48
N THR A 62 9.71 3.32 12.46
CA THR A 62 10.55 2.47 11.62
C THR A 62 10.48 2.92 10.16
N GLY A 63 11.37 2.35 9.36
CA GLY A 63 11.53 2.49 7.91
C GLY A 63 12.70 1.59 7.53
N HIS A 64 12.85 1.20 6.25
CA HIS A 64 13.89 0.23 5.92
C HIS A 64 15.30 0.85 5.78
N ALA A 65 16.32 0.02 5.98
CA ALA A 65 17.70 0.31 5.63
C ALA A 65 17.92 0.06 4.13
N SER A 66 18.68 0.91 3.45
CA SER A 66 18.78 1.01 1.98
C SER A 66 19.32 -0.21 1.20
N ASP A 67 19.44 -1.38 1.82
CA ASP A 67 20.07 -2.59 1.28
C ASP A 67 19.08 -3.73 0.93
N THR A 68 17.77 -3.52 1.03
CA THR A 68 16.79 -4.58 0.70
C THR A 68 16.15 -4.37 -0.67
N ALA A 69 16.36 -5.31 -1.62
CA ALA A 69 15.98 -5.11 -3.02
C ALA A 69 14.46 -5.23 -3.31
N ASN A 70 13.69 -5.84 -2.41
CA ASN A 70 12.26 -6.08 -2.57
C ASN A 70 11.38 -5.16 -1.68
N LEU A 71 11.98 -4.16 -1.04
CA LEU A 71 11.29 -3.15 -0.25
C LEU A 71 11.41 -1.80 -0.97
N VAL A 72 10.27 -1.15 -1.22
CA VAL A 72 10.19 0.13 -1.93
C VAL A 72 9.41 1.11 -1.07
N ASP A 73 10.14 1.80 -0.21
CA ASP A 73 9.59 2.77 0.73
C ASP A 73 9.54 4.18 0.13
N VAL A 74 8.42 4.86 0.37
CA VAL A 74 8.20 6.26 0.05
C VAL A 74 7.85 7.00 1.35
N PRO A 75 8.86 7.44 2.13
CA PRO A 75 8.60 8.25 3.31
C PRO A 75 8.09 9.63 2.92
N LEU A 76 7.01 10.07 3.55
CA LEU A 76 6.37 11.36 3.33
C LEU A 76 6.52 12.24 4.57
N GLY A 77 6.93 13.50 4.38
CA GLY A 77 7.00 14.46 5.48
C GLY A 77 5.60 14.86 5.95
N ALA A 78 5.48 15.26 7.22
CA ALA A 78 4.24 15.88 7.72
C ALA A 78 3.86 17.09 6.84
N GLY A 79 2.57 17.17 6.48
CA GLY A 79 2.03 18.18 5.57
C GLY A 79 2.12 17.82 4.09
N ALA A 80 2.78 16.71 3.72
CA ALA A 80 2.77 16.23 2.34
C ALA A 80 1.34 15.87 1.89
N GLY A 81 1.02 16.21 0.64
CA GLY A 81 -0.31 16.00 0.08
C GLY A 81 -0.25 15.23 -1.24
N SER A 82 -1.24 15.46 -2.08
CA SER A 82 -1.41 14.78 -3.37
C SER A 82 -0.17 14.83 -4.26
N ALA A 83 0.56 15.95 -4.30
CA ALA A 83 1.68 16.11 -5.21
C ALA A 83 2.83 15.16 -4.85
N GLU A 84 3.23 15.15 -3.58
CA GLU A 84 4.31 14.34 -3.04
C GLU A 84 3.97 12.85 -3.07
N PHE A 85 2.77 12.48 -2.62
CA PHE A 85 2.32 11.08 -2.66
C PHE A 85 2.30 10.54 -4.08
N ARG A 86 1.68 11.25 -5.02
CA ARG A 86 1.60 10.78 -6.41
C ARG A 86 2.95 10.76 -7.10
N ALA A 87 3.87 11.67 -6.77
CA ALA A 87 5.25 11.62 -7.23
C ALA A 87 5.96 10.36 -6.70
N GLY A 88 5.82 10.09 -5.40
CA GLY A 88 6.32 8.87 -4.76
C GLY A 88 5.87 7.60 -5.48
N VAL A 89 4.57 7.49 -5.73
CA VAL A 89 3.99 6.33 -6.45
C VAL A 89 4.54 6.24 -7.88
N ARG A 90 4.56 7.33 -8.65
CA ARG A 90 5.02 7.30 -10.05
C ARG A 90 6.51 7.05 -10.21
N ASP A 91 7.31 7.61 -9.32
CA ASP A 91 8.77 7.64 -9.47
C ASP A 91 9.42 6.43 -8.80
N HIS A 92 8.73 5.78 -7.84
CA HIS A 92 9.27 4.65 -7.09
C HIS A 92 8.43 3.38 -7.22
N TRP A 93 7.13 3.42 -6.92
CA TRP A 93 6.30 2.19 -6.93
C TRP A 93 6.08 1.64 -8.32
N LEU A 94 5.54 2.46 -9.24
CA LEU A 94 5.16 1.97 -10.58
C LEU A 94 6.36 1.39 -11.35
N PRO A 95 7.56 2.00 -11.34
CA PRO A 95 8.73 1.41 -12.00
C PRO A 95 9.17 0.09 -11.36
N ALA A 96 9.15 -0.01 -10.03
CA ALA A 96 9.52 -1.24 -9.33
C ALA A 96 8.51 -2.36 -9.61
N LEU A 97 7.22 -2.05 -9.57
CA LEU A 97 6.14 -2.98 -9.87
C LEU A 97 6.18 -3.44 -11.34
N ASP A 98 6.46 -2.53 -12.28
CA ASP A 98 6.63 -2.87 -13.70
C ASP A 98 7.84 -3.79 -13.93
N ALA A 99 8.95 -3.55 -13.24
CA ALA A 99 10.14 -4.39 -13.32
C ALA A 99 9.92 -5.78 -12.69
N PHE A 100 9.18 -5.83 -11.58
CA PHE A 100 8.89 -7.06 -10.85
C PHE A 100 7.84 -7.94 -11.55
N ALA A 101 6.93 -7.34 -12.32
CA ALA A 101 5.86 -8.01 -13.06
C ALA A 101 5.08 -9.01 -12.17
N PRO A 102 4.36 -8.51 -11.13
CA PRO A 102 3.65 -9.35 -10.18
C PRO A 102 2.50 -10.10 -10.84
N GLU A 103 2.25 -11.31 -10.35
CA GLU A 103 1.15 -12.16 -10.80
C GLU A 103 -0.14 -11.87 -10.02
N PHE A 104 -0.08 -11.17 -8.89
CA PHE A 104 -1.22 -10.76 -8.07
C PHE A 104 -0.82 -9.56 -7.21
N LEU A 105 -1.68 -8.54 -7.15
CA LEU A 105 -1.54 -7.40 -6.24
C LEU A 105 -2.43 -7.58 -5.00
N PHE A 106 -1.84 -7.29 -3.85
CA PHE A 106 -2.47 -7.23 -2.54
C PHE A 106 -2.36 -5.78 -2.03
N ILE A 107 -3.46 -5.21 -1.55
CA ILE A 107 -3.51 -3.81 -1.10
C ILE A 107 -3.86 -3.78 0.39
N SER A 108 -2.96 -3.24 1.20
CA SER A 108 -3.23 -2.75 2.55
C SER A 108 -3.80 -1.35 2.43
N ALA A 109 -5.13 -1.27 2.49
CA ALA A 109 -5.89 -0.06 2.19
C ALA A 109 -6.24 0.68 3.49
N GLY A 110 -5.27 1.45 4.00
CA GLY A 110 -5.50 2.43 5.07
C GLY A 110 -5.92 3.79 4.52
N PHE A 111 -6.84 4.47 5.19
CA PHE A 111 -7.37 5.77 4.74
C PHE A 111 -7.09 6.93 5.71
N ASP A 112 -6.20 6.70 6.67
CA ASP A 112 -5.77 7.65 7.72
C ASP A 112 -4.71 8.66 7.26
N ALA A 113 -4.24 8.58 6.01
CA ALA A 113 -3.47 9.66 5.36
C ALA A 113 -4.38 10.80 4.85
N HIS A 114 -5.71 10.67 5.01
CA HIS A 114 -6.67 11.68 4.57
C HIS A 114 -6.52 12.96 5.41
N VAL A 115 -6.64 14.13 4.78
CA VAL A 115 -6.50 15.47 5.39
C VAL A 115 -7.45 15.77 6.56
N ALA A 116 -8.43 14.90 6.78
CA ALA A 116 -9.43 15.04 7.84
C ALA A 116 -9.14 14.11 9.02
N ASP A 117 -8.18 13.20 8.90
CA ASP A 117 -7.83 12.25 9.94
C ASP A 117 -6.84 12.85 10.93
N ASP A 118 -7.27 13.02 12.18
CA ASP A 118 -6.46 13.62 13.24
C ASP A 118 -5.32 12.69 13.73
N MET A 119 -5.29 11.43 13.28
CA MET A 119 -4.23 10.47 13.60
C MET A 119 -3.00 10.62 12.71
N SER A 120 -2.99 11.52 11.72
CA SER A 120 -1.81 11.80 10.91
C SER A 120 -1.67 13.29 10.56
N HIS A 121 -0.65 13.63 9.79
CA HIS A 121 -0.38 14.98 9.30
C HIS A 121 -0.29 15.03 7.77
N LEU A 122 -0.61 13.94 7.08
CA LEU A 122 -0.70 13.95 5.63
C LEU A 122 -1.99 14.62 5.18
N GLN A 123 -2.00 15.08 3.93
CA GLN A 123 -3.10 15.85 3.35
C GLN A 123 -3.66 15.18 2.11
N LEU A 124 -3.82 13.86 2.12
CA LEU A 124 -4.47 13.16 1.01
C LEU A 124 -5.97 13.43 0.99
N THR A 125 -6.56 13.27 -0.19
CA THR A 125 -7.98 13.47 -0.45
C THR A 125 -8.61 12.22 -1.04
N ASP A 126 -9.94 12.18 -1.09
CA ASP A 126 -10.70 11.12 -1.78
C ASP A 126 -10.22 10.89 -3.24
N ASP A 127 -9.77 11.94 -3.92
CA ASP A 127 -9.23 11.89 -5.28
C ASP A 127 -7.88 11.17 -5.37
N ASP A 128 -7.08 11.19 -4.30
CA ASP A 128 -5.79 10.50 -4.25
C ASP A 128 -5.97 9.00 -4.13
N TYR A 129 -6.94 8.55 -3.32
CA TYR A 129 -7.32 7.15 -3.21
C TYR A 129 -7.94 6.64 -4.51
N THR A 130 -8.77 7.45 -5.18
CA THR A 130 -9.28 7.15 -6.53
C THR A 130 -8.11 6.96 -7.50
N TRP A 131 -7.19 7.92 -7.54
CA TRP A 131 -6.05 7.92 -8.46
C TRP A 131 -5.12 6.72 -8.25
N VAL A 132 -4.69 6.45 -7.01
CA VAL A 132 -3.76 5.33 -6.75
C VAL A 132 -4.41 4.00 -7.11
N THR A 133 -5.71 3.86 -6.85
CA THR A 133 -6.46 2.64 -7.23
C THR A 133 -6.50 2.45 -8.74
N GLN A 134 -6.69 3.53 -9.51
CA GLN A 134 -6.68 3.48 -10.98
C GLN A 134 -5.31 3.03 -11.52
N GLU A 135 -4.22 3.57 -10.98
CA GLU A 135 -2.85 3.19 -11.36
C GLU A 135 -2.59 1.70 -11.05
N LEU A 136 -2.98 1.24 -9.86
CA LEU A 136 -2.80 -0.15 -9.43
C LEU A 136 -3.66 -1.12 -10.27
N LEU A 137 -4.89 -0.76 -10.63
CA LEU A 137 -5.70 -1.58 -11.54
C LEU A 137 -5.12 -1.62 -12.96
N ALA A 138 -4.60 -0.49 -13.46
CA ALA A 138 -3.93 -0.46 -14.76
C ALA A 138 -2.68 -1.37 -14.77
N LEU A 139 -1.87 -1.32 -13.71
CA LEU A 139 -0.74 -2.21 -13.49
C LEU A 139 -1.18 -3.69 -13.39
N ALA A 140 -2.23 -4.00 -12.61
CA ALA A 140 -2.74 -5.35 -12.48
C ALA A 140 -3.27 -5.92 -13.80
N ARG A 141 -3.88 -5.11 -14.66
CA ARG A 141 -4.28 -5.53 -16.02
C ARG A 141 -3.08 -5.86 -16.90
N ARG A 142 -1.95 -5.15 -16.73
CA ARG A 142 -0.71 -5.38 -17.50
C ARG A 142 0.00 -6.67 -17.07
N HIS A 143 0.15 -6.91 -15.77
CA HIS A 143 1.00 -8.00 -15.24
C HIS A 143 0.27 -9.13 -14.53
N ALA A 144 -0.81 -8.80 -13.81
CA ALA A 144 -1.51 -9.72 -12.92
C ALA A 144 -2.83 -10.23 -13.50
N GLY A 145 -3.10 -10.07 -14.81
CA GLY A 145 -4.37 -10.47 -15.42
C GLY A 145 -5.61 -9.87 -14.73
N GLY A 146 -5.46 -8.68 -14.15
CA GLY A 146 -6.50 -7.99 -13.38
C GLY A 146 -6.72 -8.50 -11.96
N ARG A 147 -5.89 -9.42 -11.44
CA ARG A 147 -6.02 -9.97 -10.08
C ARG A 147 -5.56 -8.96 -9.04
N VAL A 148 -6.51 -8.47 -8.25
CA VAL A 148 -6.30 -7.55 -7.12
C VAL A 148 -7.12 -8.00 -5.93
N LEU A 149 -6.53 -7.98 -4.74
CA LEU A 149 -7.19 -8.15 -3.46
C LEU A 149 -6.87 -6.93 -2.61
N SER A 150 -7.87 -6.36 -1.94
CA SER A 150 -7.72 -5.21 -1.05
C SER A 150 -8.29 -5.56 0.32
N MET A 151 -7.58 -5.18 1.39
CA MET A 151 -8.01 -5.33 2.78
C MET A 151 -7.95 -3.98 3.47
N LEU A 152 -8.99 -3.66 4.25
CA LEU A 152 -9.02 -2.44 5.06
C LEU A 152 -7.98 -2.53 6.18
N GLU A 153 -7.20 -1.46 6.34
CA GLU A 153 -6.28 -1.24 7.47
C GLU A 153 -6.79 -0.10 8.38
N GLY A 154 -6.09 1.04 8.45
CA GLY A 154 -6.44 2.21 9.22
C GLY A 154 -7.45 3.16 8.56
N GLY A 155 -7.70 4.27 9.25
CA GLY A 155 -8.72 5.27 8.91
C GLY A 155 -9.69 5.44 10.07
N TYR A 156 -9.68 6.64 10.68
CA TYR A 156 -10.28 6.89 11.99
C TYR A 156 -11.26 8.06 11.98
N GLU A 157 -11.15 8.99 11.02
CA GLU A 157 -12.23 9.95 10.75
C GLU A 157 -13.35 9.27 9.95
N GLN A 158 -14.50 9.07 10.58
CA GLN A 158 -15.59 8.24 10.05
C GLN A 158 -16.12 8.73 8.70
N GLY A 159 -16.26 10.05 8.52
CA GLY A 159 -16.78 10.65 7.31
C GLY A 159 -15.84 10.47 6.13
N ALA A 160 -14.55 10.75 6.32
CA ALA A 160 -13.49 10.59 5.35
C ALA A 160 -13.27 9.12 5.02
N LEU A 161 -13.15 8.24 6.03
CA LEU A 161 -13.04 6.80 5.82
C LEU A 161 -14.17 6.29 4.92
N ALA A 162 -15.43 6.64 5.22
CA ALA A 162 -16.56 6.19 4.42
C ALA A 162 -16.46 6.67 2.95
N ARG A 163 -16.10 7.94 2.72
CA ARG A 163 -15.96 8.47 1.36
C ARG A 163 -14.77 7.86 0.61
N SER A 164 -13.62 7.73 1.27
CA SER A 164 -12.40 7.21 0.67
C SER A 164 -12.51 5.72 0.35
N VAL A 165 -13.14 4.91 1.22
CA VAL A 165 -13.47 3.50 0.91
C VAL A 165 -14.41 3.41 -0.28
N VAL A 166 -15.47 4.23 -0.33
CA VAL A 166 -16.39 4.26 -1.49
C VAL A 166 -15.66 4.67 -2.77
N ALA A 167 -14.77 5.65 -2.71
CA ALA A 167 -13.97 6.09 -3.84
C ALA A 167 -13.05 4.97 -4.37
N HIS A 168 -12.34 4.28 -3.47
CA HIS A 168 -11.54 3.09 -3.77
C HIS A 168 -12.39 1.98 -4.40
N MET A 169 -13.52 1.64 -3.78
CA MET A 169 -14.41 0.57 -4.26
C MET A 169 -15.03 0.87 -5.62
N ASN A 170 -15.47 2.11 -5.88
CA ASN A 170 -16.03 2.51 -7.18
C ASN A 170 -15.04 2.28 -8.32
N VAL A 171 -13.74 2.50 -8.08
CA VAL A 171 -12.71 2.19 -9.07
C VAL A 171 -12.52 0.69 -9.25
N LEU A 172 -12.56 -0.09 -8.15
CA LEU A 172 -12.40 -1.55 -8.19
C LEU A 172 -13.52 -2.26 -8.96
N ILE A 173 -14.77 -1.82 -8.83
CA ILE A 173 -15.93 -2.46 -9.48
C ILE A 173 -16.15 -1.99 -10.93
N GLY A 174 -15.57 -0.85 -11.32
CA GLY A 174 -15.74 -0.23 -12.64
C GLY A 174 -17.12 0.41 -12.85
#